data_AF-A0A660T2Q1-F1
#
_entry.id   AF-A0A660T2Q1-F1
#
_cell.length_a   1.000
_cell.length_b   1.000
_cell.length_c   1.000
_cell.angle_alpha   90.00
_cell.angle_beta   90.00
_cell.angle_gamma   90.00
#
_symmetry.space_group_name_H-M   'P 1'
#
loop_
_entity.id
_entity.type
_entity.pdbx_description
1 polymer ?
#
loop_
_entity_poly.entity_id
_entity_poly.type
_entity_poly.pdbx_seq_one_letter_code
_entity_poly.pdbx_strand_id
1 'polypeptide(L)'
;MGLLDRVRTLGSNTASRNNDTVITSFRHSPENIDFPGAVFKAAQSLVGFTKGALLLPDPRENVYYPWISVGFDRTTTRRLRIPDNFPALSTGDKSLLSVNSEDFAEMLSNRELGLIKDMIIIRLGQKNAPAALLLASGLPESGISPEIESELQVLSTKLGGGITKSRLMLDSSTEDEIIDLSEWLTSWGRGKAVLVTLDITNALDSLMDSITGLELYRARKDVVNLIRHLTGRMGRLHDLKDGRVLILFPEERLPDYELYLHHLSHSFTSLFFNLSHPPDFPAVFNLWPEEKKTVEENLSGFF
;
A
#
# COMPACT_ATOMS: atom_id res chain seq x y z
N MET A 1 -2.99 -65.89 14.59
CA MET A 1 -2.25 -65.12 13.57
C MET A 1 -2.94 -63.79 13.35
N GLY A 2 -2.65 -62.81 14.20
CA GLY A 2 -3.33 -61.53 14.18
C GLY A 2 -2.57 -60.48 14.99
N LEU A 3 -2.72 -59.23 14.56
CA LEU A 3 -2.40 -57.97 15.22
C LEU A 3 -0.97 -57.38 15.13
N LEU A 4 0.00 -57.98 14.43
CA LEU A 4 1.32 -57.35 14.22
C LEU A 4 1.62 -56.90 12.79
N ASP A 5 0.76 -57.19 11.81
CA ASP A 5 1.04 -56.87 10.40
C ASP A 5 0.38 -55.56 9.89
N ARG A 6 -0.27 -54.79 10.77
CA ARG A 6 -0.93 -53.51 10.41
C ARG A 6 -0.15 -52.25 10.78
N VAL A 7 1.06 -52.38 11.33
CA VAL A 7 1.86 -51.22 11.75
C VAL A 7 2.89 -50.78 10.68
N ARG A 8 3.04 -51.52 9.58
CA ARG A 8 3.98 -51.17 8.49
C ARG A 8 3.37 -50.48 7.26
N THR A 9 2.06 -50.21 7.23
CA THR A 9 1.41 -49.51 6.10
C THR A 9 0.90 -48.10 6.43
N LEU A 10 1.23 -47.56 7.62
CA LEU A 10 0.94 -46.17 7.99
C LEU A 10 2.14 -45.22 7.77
N GLY A 11 3.21 -45.70 7.13
CA GLY A 11 4.48 -44.97 6.95
C GLY A 11 4.79 -44.43 5.55
N SER A 12 3.84 -44.39 4.60
CA SER A 12 4.17 -44.00 3.22
C SER A 12 3.14 -43.16 2.45
N ASN A 13 2.13 -42.57 3.12
CA ASN A 13 1.05 -41.83 2.42
C ASN A 13 0.96 -40.33 2.74
N THR A 14 2.01 -39.70 3.28
CA THR A 14 2.06 -38.23 3.48
C THR A 14 2.94 -37.49 2.47
N ALA A 15 3.42 -38.16 1.41
CA ALA A 15 4.26 -37.57 0.35
C ALA A 15 3.51 -37.40 -0.99
N SER A 16 2.21 -37.16 -0.96
CA SER A 16 1.44 -36.73 -2.13
C SER A 16 0.41 -35.68 -1.71
N ARG A 17 0.91 -34.56 -1.17
CA ARG A 17 0.13 -33.32 -1.19
C ARG A 17 0.12 -32.86 -2.64
N ASN A 18 -1.08 -32.71 -3.18
CA ASN A 18 -1.41 -32.13 -4.46
C ASN A 18 -0.47 -30.96 -4.82
N ASN A 19 0.48 -31.21 -5.71
CA ASN A 19 1.21 -30.18 -6.45
C ASN A 19 0.33 -29.66 -7.60
N ASP A 20 -0.91 -29.30 -7.30
CA ASP A 20 -1.57 -28.26 -8.09
C ASP A 20 -0.82 -26.98 -7.76
N THR A 21 0.20 -26.69 -8.56
CA THR A 21 1.07 -25.51 -8.43
C THR A 21 0.22 -24.28 -8.11
N VAL A 22 0.63 -23.44 -7.16
CA VAL A 22 -0.09 -22.20 -6.79
C VAL A 22 -0.47 -21.37 -8.03
N ILE A 23 0.35 -21.46 -9.08
CA ILE A 23 0.18 -20.89 -10.42
C ILE A 23 -1.10 -21.35 -11.15
N THR A 24 -1.55 -22.60 -11.02
CA THR A 24 -2.80 -23.11 -11.64
C THR A 24 -4.05 -22.74 -10.83
N SER A 25 -3.87 -22.28 -9.58
CA SER A 25 -4.98 -21.91 -8.68
C SER A 25 -5.40 -20.44 -8.76
N PHE A 26 -4.72 -19.60 -9.56
CA PHE A 26 -5.12 -18.21 -9.80
C PHE A 26 -6.43 -18.15 -10.59
N ARG A 27 -7.55 -18.24 -9.86
CA ARG A 27 -8.91 -18.14 -10.42
C ARG A 27 -9.34 -16.70 -10.75
N HIS A 28 -8.53 -15.71 -10.37
CA HIS A 28 -8.85 -14.30 -10.60
C HIS A 28 -8.26 -13.86 -11.93
N SER A 29 -9.12 -13.38 -12.83
CA SER A 29 -8.69 -12.79 -14.10
C SER A 29 -7.74 -11.61 -13.82
N PRO A 30 -6.67 -11.43 -14.61
CA PRO A 30 -5.83 -10.22 -14.60
C PRO A 30 -6.60 -8.91 -14.74
N GLU A 31 -7.86 -8.98 -15.18
CA GLU A 31 -8.78 -7.86 -15.34
C GLU A 31 -9.54 -7.49 -14.05
N ASN A 32 -9.32 -8.22 -12.96
CA ASN A 32 -9.89 -7.89 -11.66
C ASN A 32 -8.99 -6.89 -10.92
N ILE A 33 -9.59 -5.86 -10.32
CA ILE A 33 -8.89 -4.88 -9.47
C ILE A 33 -8.27 -5.56 -8.23
N ASP A 34 -8.82 -6.69 -7.77
CA ASP A 34 -8.27 -7.49 -6.65
C ASP A 34 -7.06 -8.37 -7.03
N PHE A 35 -6.64 -8.36 -8.31
CA PHE A 35 -5.57 -9.23 -8.78
C PHE A 35 -4.25 -9.07 -8.01
N PRO A 36 -3.76 -7.84 -7.71
CA PRO A 36 -2.54 -7.67 -6.91
C PRO A 36 -2.64 -8.30 -5.51
N GLY A 37 -3.79 -8.22 -4.84
CA GLY A 37 -3.95 -8.85 -3.52
C GLY A 37 -4.05 -10.36 -3.54
N ALA A 38 -4.67 -10.93 -4.59
CA ALA A 38 -4.62 -12.37 -4.81
C ALA A 38 -3.16 -12.84 -5.00
N VAL A 39 -2.35 -12.09 -5.76
CA VAL A 39 -0.92 -12.36 -5.92
C VAL A 39 -0.17 -12.29 -4.59
N PHE A 40 -0.42 -11.25 -3.79
CA PHE A 40 0.21 -11.11 -2.48
C PHE A 40 -0.08 -12.29 -1.56
N LYS A 41 -1.36 -12.69 -1.43
CA LYS A 41 -1.79 -13.82 -0.58
C LYS A 41 -1.22 -15.16 -1.05
N ALA A 42 -1.15 -15.37 -2.36
CA ALA A 42 -0.55 -16.57 -2.95
C ALA A 42 0.95 -16.64 -2.65
N ALA A 43 1.68 -15.52 -2.82
CA ALA A 43 3.10 -15.45 -2.51
C ALA A 43 3.35 -15.65 -1.00
N GLN A 44 2.51 -15.07 -0.14
CA GLN A 44 2.58 -15.31 1.31
C GLN A 44 2.41 -16.78 1.66
N SER A 45 1.43 -17.46 1.05
CA SER A 45 1.17 -18.87 1.30
C SER A 45 2.31 -19.77 0.80
N LEU A 46 2.94 -19.40 -0.31
CA LEU A 46 4.06 -20.14 -0.90
C LEU A 46 5.36 -19.97 -0.11
N VAL A 47 5.70 -18.72 0.25
CA VAL A 47 6.97 -18.38 0.90
C VAL A 47 6.90 -18.56 2.42
N GLY A 48 5.70 -18.43 3.01
CA GLY A 48 5.50 -18.54 4.45
C GLY A 48 6.04 -17.34 5.24
N PHE A 49 6.13 -16.15 4.63
CA PHE A 49 6.56 -14.95 5.34
C PHE A 49 5.49 -14.44 6.32
N THR A 50 5.94 -13.93 7.45
CA THR A 50 5.05 -13.35 8.48
C THR A 50 4.87 -11.85 8.33
N LYS A 51 5.84 -11.16 7.72
CA LYS A 51 5.76 -9.74 7.37
C LYS A 51 6.00 -9.54 5.89
N GLY A 52 5.21 -8.70 5.24
CA GLY A 52 5.44 -8.40 3.84
C GLY A 52 4.63 -7.23 3.33
N ALA A 53 5.06 -6.70 2.19
CA ALA A 53 4.36 -5.65 1.47
C ALA A 53 4.46 -5.88 -0.03
N LEU A 54 3.34 -5.76 -0.74
CA LEU A 54 3.34 -5.62 -2.20
C LEU A 54 3.42 -4.13 -2.50
N LEU A 55 4.51 -3.70 -3.14
CA LEU A 55 4.72 -2.32 -3.55
C LEU A 55 4.54 -2.16 -5.05
N LEU A 56 3.81 -1.13 -5.47
CA LEU A 56 3.63 -0.77 -6.87
C LEU A 56 4.44 0.49 -7.20
N PRO A 57 5.01 0.59 -8.41
CA PRO A 57 5.77 1.77 -8.82
C PRO A 57 4.84 2.97 -8.96
N ASP A 58 5.25 4.11 -8.43
CA ASP A 58 4.70 5.42 -8.74
C ASP A 58 5.67 6.16 -9.67
N PRO A 59 5.35 6.29 -10.97
CA PRO A 59 6.22 6.95 -11.93
C PRO A 59 6.32 8.45 -11.70
N ARG A 60 5.47 9.05 -10.84
CA ARG A 60 5.54 10.49 -10.52
C ARG A 60 6.71 10.79 -9.60
N GLU A 61 6.94 9.90 -8.64
CA GLU A 61 7.93 10.11 -7.58
C GLU A 61 9.15 9.23 -7.73
N ASN A 62 9.17 8.35 -8.74
CA ASN A 62 10.24 7.37 -8.95
C ASN A 62 10.47 6.49 -7.71
N VAL A 63 9.38 6.13 -7.02
CA VAL A 63 9.43 5.24 -5.85
C VAL A 63 8.33 4.17 -5.91
N TYR A 64 8.50 3.09 -5.17
CA TYR A 64 7.53 2.02 -4.99
C TYR A 64 6.78 2.21 -3.66
N TYR A 65 5.46 2.21 -3.75
CA TYR A 65 4.52 2.45 -2.65
C TYR A 65 3.83 1.15 -2.22
N PRO A 66 3.68 0.88 -0.91
CA PRO A 66 2.96 -0.29 -0.42
C PRO A 66 1.49 -0.18 -0.79
N TRP A 67 1.06 -1.10 -1.64
CA TRP A 67 -0.33 -1.31 -2.02
C TRP A 67 -1.07 -2.14 -0.98
N ILE A 68 -0.40 -3.20 -0.51
CA ILE A 68 -0.85 -4.12 0.53
C ILE A 68 0.31 -4.36 1.47
N SER A 69 0.04 -4.46 2.76
CA SER A 69 1.02 -4.81 3.77
C SER A 69 0.40 -5.69 4.85
N VAL A 70 1.18 -6.65 5.36
CA VAL A 70 0.82 -7.51 6.49
C VAL A 70 2.01 -7.61 7.43
N GLY A 71 1.76 -7.59 8.74
CA GLY A 71 2.74 -7.87 9.79
C GLY A 71 3.75 -6.76 10.08
N PHE A 72 3.92 -5.77 9.20
CA PHE A 72 4.65 -4.55 9.51
C PHE A 72 3.85 -3.62 10.43
N ASP A 73 4.56 -2.84 11.24
CA ASP A 73 3.91 -1.84 12.08
C ASP A 73 3.45 -0.60 11.32
N ARG A 74 2.55 0.15 11.96
CA ARG A 74 1.90 1.34 11.39
C ARG A 74 2.91 2.38 10.88
N THR A 75 3.99 2.62 11.63
CA THR A 75 5.04 3.56 11.24
C THR A 75 5.75 3.11 9.96
N THR A 76 6.08 1.82 9.88
CA THR A 76 6.72 1.21 8.71
C THR A 76 5.81 1.25 7.49
N THR A 77 4.54 0.84 7.60
CA THR A 77 3.60 0.87 6.47
C THR A 77 3.47 2.27 5.86
N ARG A 78 3.57 3.33 6.68
CA ARG A 78 3.53 4.72 6.20
C ARG A 78 4.82 5.16 5.54
N ARG A 79 5.97 4.82 6.12
CA ARG A 79 7.30 5.27 5.65
C ARG A 79 7.87 4.44 4.52
N LEU A 80 7.43 3.20 4.37
CA LEU A 80 8.01 2.27 3.43
C LEU A 80 7.85 2.79 2.00
N ARG A 81 8.93 3.33 1.42
CA ARG A 81 9.01 3.83 0.04
C ARG A 81 10.36 3.40 -0.51
N ILE A 82 10.37 2.53 -1.51
CA ILE A 82 11.62 2.06 -2.10
C ILE A 82 11.88 2.89 -3.36
N PRO A 83 12.93 3.70 -3.44
CA PRO A 83 13.21 4.45 -4.66
C PRO A 83 13.58 3.51 -5.81
N ASP A 84 13.30 3.91 -7.05
CA ASP A 84 13.58 3.09 -8.24
C ASP A 84 15.08 2.81 -8.43
N ASN A 85 15.92 3.72 -7.95
CA ASN A 85 17.38 3.63 -7.93
C ASN A 85 17.92 2.91 -6.68
N PHE A 86 17.07 2.26 -5.88
CA PHE A 86 17.49 1.54 -4.69
C PHE A 86 18.57 0.49 -5.08
N PRO A 87 19.74 0.45 -4.41
CA PRO A 87 20.90 -0.32 -4.88
C PRO A 87 20.62 -1.80 -5.17
N ALA A 88 19.77 -2.44 -4.35
CA ALA A 88 19.38 -3.83 -4.56
C ALA A 88 18.62 -4.06 -5.88
N LEU A 89 17.88 -3.05 -6.37
CA LEU A 89 17.15 -3.11 -7.64
C LEU A 89 18.06 -3.00 -8.86
N SER A 90 19.22 -2.36 -8.73
CA SER A 90 20.24 -2.30 -9.79
C SER A 90 21.04 -3.59 -9.93
N THR A 91 20.90 -4.53 -9.00
CA THR A 91 21.72 -5.73 -8.93
C THR A 91 21.17 -6.84 -9.82
N GLY A 92 21.70 -6.94 -11.04
CA GLY A 92 21.58 -8.11 -11.91
C GLY A 92 20.17 -8.56 -12.31
N ASP A 93 20.13 -9.74 -12.91
CA ASP A 93 18.98 -10.32 -13.61
C ASP A 93 18.10 -11.22 -12.73
N LYS A 94 18.32 -11.20 -11.41
CA LYS A 94 17.63 -12.07 -10.46
C LYS A 94 16.26 -11.50 -10.09
N SER A 95 15.23 -12.34 -10.09
CA SER A 95 13.89 -11.99 -9.61
C SER A 95 13.81 -11.97 -8.08
N LEU A 96 14.62 -12.78 -7.40
CA LEU A 96 14.71 -12.85 -5.94
C LEU A 96 16.05 -12.24 -5.48
N LEU A 97 15.98 -11.35 -4.51
CA LEU A 97 17.13 -10.67 -3.92
C LEU A 97 17.07 -10.79 -2.41
N SER A 98 18.15 -11.25 -1.79
CA SER A 98 18.37 -11.05 -0.36
C SER A 98 18.88 -9.64 -0.13
N VAL A 99 18.31 -8.93 0.83
CA VAL A 99 18.66 -7.55 1.15
C VAL A 99 18.94 -7.40 2.65
N ASN A 100 19.82 -6.47 3.02
CA ASN A 100 20.09 -6.18 4.42
C ASN A 100 18.99 -5.25 4.95
N SER A 101 18.50 -5.51 6.17
CA SER A 101 17.49 -4.66 6.80
C SER A 101 18.01 -3.24 7.08
N GLU A 102 19.32 -3.09 7.27
CA GLU A 102 20.00 -1.80 7.44
C GLU A 102 19.81 -0.87 6.23
N ASP A 103 19.69 -1.41 5.02
CA ASP A 103 19.43 -0.62 3.81
C ASP A 103 18.05 0.06 3.83
N PHE A 104 17.17 -0.36 4.75
CA PHE A 104 15.82 0.18 4.94
C PHE A 104 15.69 0.99 6.23
N ALA A 105 16.78 1.37 6.89
CA ALA A 105 16.75 2.06 8.18
C ALA A 105 15.86 3.33 8.18
N GLU A 106 15.82 4.07 7.07
CA GLU A 106 14.98 5.27 6.92
C GLU A 106 13.50 4.95 6.63
N MET A 107 13.23 3.75 6.10
CA MET A 107 11.93 3.29 5.64
C MET A 107 11.17 2.46 6.69
N LEU A 108 11.89 1.86 7.64
CA LEU A 108 11.36 1.04 8.73
C LEU A 108 11.27 1.85 10.03
N SER A 109 10.41 1.40 10.95
CA SER A 109 10.48 1.88 12.33
C SER A 109 11.70 1.29 13.04
N ASN A 110 12.25 1.99 14.04
CA ASN A 110 13.36 1.47 14.86
C ASN A 110 13.02 0.13 15.51
N ARG A 111 11.73 -0.08 15.84
CA ARG A 111 11.26 -1.34 16.41
C ARG A 111 11.29 -2.47 15.39
N GLU A 112 10.89 -2.20 14.15
CA GLU A 112 10.96 -3.18 13.05
C GLU A 112 12.40 -3.49 12.67
N LEU A 113 13.25 -2.47 12.56
CA LEU A 113 14.67 -2.63 12.22
C LEU A 113 15.40 -3.58 13.19
N GLY A 114 15.10 -3.48 14.49
CA GLY A 114 15.70 -4.35 15.51
C GLY A 114 15.16 -5.78 15.54
N LEU A 115 14.02 -6.06 14.88
CA LEU A 115 13.37 -7.37 14.88
C LEU A 115 13.55 -8.13 13.57
N ILE A 116 13.70 -7.42 12.45
CA ILE A 116 13.85 -8.02 11.12
C ILE A 116 15.29 -8.52 10.94
N LYS A 117 15.43 -9.84 10.86
CA LYS A 117 16.71 -10.52 10.64
C LYS A 117 16.99 -10.75 9.16
N ASP A 118 15.98 -11.27 8.46
CA ASP A 118 16.07 -11.63 7.06
C ASP A 118 15.01 -10.88 6.27
N MET A 119 15.43 -10.32 5.13
CA MET A 119 14.54 -9.61 4.22
C MET A 119 14.88 -9.98 2.78
N ILE A 120 13.82 -10.15 1.99
CA ILE A 120 13.93 -10.41 0.55
C ILE A 120 13.09 -9.41 -0.23
N ILE A 121 13.56 -9.11 -1.43
CA ILE A 121 12.76 -8.47 -2.48
C ILE A 121 12.53 -9.50 -3.58
N ILE A 122 11.26 -9.64 -3.97
CA ILE A 122 10.85 -10.36 -5.16
C ILE A 122 10.37 -9.33 -6.20
N ARG A 123 11.09 -9.21 -7.31
CA ARG A 123 10.72 -8.39 -8.46
C ARG A 123 9.64 -9.11 -9.25
N LEU A 124 8.48 -8.48 -9.45
CA LEU A 124 7.37 -9.01 -10.26
C LEU A 124 7.32 -8.26 -11.60
N GLY A 125 7.28 -8.99 -12.71
CA GLY A 125 7.30 -8.43 -14.06
C GLY A 125 8.70 -8.37 -14.68
N GLN A 126 8.99 -7.29 -15.41
CA GLN A 126 10.27 -7.15 -16.09
C GLN A 126 11.39 -6.91 -15.09
N LYS A 127 12.55 -7.54 -15.31
CA LYS A 127 13.68 -7.51 -14.37
C LYS A 127 14.25 -6.11 -14.11
N ASN A 128 14.29 -5.28 -15.15
CA ASN A 128 14.87 -3.92 -15.12
C ASN A 128 13.83 -2.83 -14.82
N ALA A 129 12.54 -3.18 -14.91
CA ALA A 129 11.43 -2.28 -14.65
C ALA A 129 10.28 -3.11 -14.05
N PRO A 130 10.42 -3.54 -12.78
CA PRO A 130 9.43 -4.42 -12.18
C PRO A 130 8.08 -3.71 -12.09
N ALA A 131 7.02 -4.41 -12.48
CA ALA A 131 5.65 -3.93 -12.36
C ALA A 131 5.21 -3.83 -10.88
N ALA A 132 5.87 -4.59 -10.00
CA ALA A 132 5.72 -4.53 -8.56
C ALA A 132 6.94 -5.11 -7.85
N LEU A 133 7.13 -4.73 -6.60
CA LEU A 133 8.08 -5.36 -5.68
C LEU A 133 7.29 -6.05 -4.57
N LEU A 134 7.67 -7.27 -4.22
CA LEU A 134 7.18 -7.92 -3.02
C LEU A 134 8.33 -7.94 -2.00
N LEU A 135 8.18 -7.15 -0.95
CA LEU A 135 9.07 -7.17 0.20
C LEU A 135 8.56 -8.21 1.19
N ALA A 136 9.43 -9.10 1.67
CA ALA A 136 9.04 -10.11 2.65
C ALA A 136 10.12 -10.30 3.72
N SER A 137 9.66 -10.58 4.94
CA SER A 137 10.49 -10.81 6.13
C SER A 137 9.82 -11.80 7.09
N GLY A 138 10.58 -12.28 8.07
CA GLY A 138 10.16 -13.35 8.97
C GLY A 138 9.90 -14.62 8.18
N LEU A 139 10.91 -15.02 7.40
CA LEU A 139 10.92 -16.21 6.57
C LEU A 139 11.01 -17.47 7.45
N PRO A 140 10.60 -18.65 6.93
CA PRO A 140 10.80 -19.92 7.62
C PRO A 140 12.28 -20.14 7.97
N GLU A 141 12.57 -20.77 9.11
CA GLU A 141 13.95 -21.09 9.55
C GLU A 141 14.70 -21.96 8.52
N SER A 142 13.97 -22.75 7.73
CA SER A 142 14.51 -23.54 6.62
C SER A 142 14.99 -22.71 5.43
N GLY A 143 14.74 -21.39 5.41
CA GLY A 143 14.97 -20.52 4.28
C GLY A 143 14.02 -20.81 3.11
N ILE A 144 14.34 -20.22 1.96
CA ILE A 144 13.61 -20.41 0.70
C ILE A 144 14.26 -21.57 -0.06
N SER A 145 13.50 -22.62 -0.34
CA SER A 145 14.02 -23.75 -1.11
C SER A 145 14.15 -23.39 -2.60
N PRO A 146 15.04 -24.07 -3.36
CA PRO A 146 15.20 -23.85 -4.79
C PRO A 146 13.89 -24.05 -5.59
N GLU A 147 13.01 -24.95 -5.12
CA GLU A 147 11.69 -25.16 -5.71
C GLU A 147 10.80 -23.93 -5.55
N ILE A 148 10.77 -23.33 -4.35
CA ILE A 148 10.02 -22.09 -4.08
C ILE A 148 10.59 -20.94 -4.91
N GLU A 149 11.92 -20.83 -5.01
CA GLU A 149 12.58 -19.81 -5.83
C GLU A 149 12.17 -19.93 -7.31
N SER A 150 12.15 -21.15 -7.85
CA SER A 150 11.68 -21.44 -9.22
C SER A 150 10.22 -21.05 -9.41
N GLU A 151 9.33 -21.41 -8.47
CA GLU A 151 7.92 -21.03 -8.53
C GLU A 151 7.72 -19.51 -8.46
N LEU A 152 8.46 -18.81 -7.60
CA LEU A 152 8.47 -17.35 -7.52
C LEU A 152 8.94 -16.71 -8.83
N GLN A 153 9.94 -17.29 -9.50
CA GLN A 153 10.40 -16.81 -10.80
C GLN A 153 9.30 -16.97 -11.87
N VAL A 154 8.58 -18.08 -11.87
CA VAL A 154 7.44 -18.27 -12.78
C VAL A 154 6.30 -17.29 -12.46
N LEU A 155 6.00 -17.08 -11.17
CA LEU A 155 5.01 -16.11 -10.70
C LEU A 155 5.37 -14.69 -11.14
N SER A 156 6.63 -14.28 -10.94
CA SER A 156 7.12 -12.96 -11.33
C SER A 156 6.89 -12.68 -12.82
N THR A 157 7.16 -13.67 -13.67
CA THR A 157 7.04 -13.52 -15.13
C THR A 157 5.58 -13.49 -15.58
N LYS A 158 4.73 -14.37 -15.02
CA LYS A 158 3.33 -14.49 -15.44
C LYS A 158 2.44 -13.36 -14.93
N LEU A 159 2.71 -12.84 -13.74
CA LEU A 159 1.82 -11.91 -13.06
C LEU A 159 2.12 -10.44 -13.39
N GLY A 160 3.33 -10.14 -13.89
CA GLY A 160 3.73 -8.77 -14.24
C GLY A 160 2.76 -8.08 -15.18
N GLY A 161 2.36 -8.75 -16.27
CA GLY A 161 1.40 -8.18 -17.23
C GLY A 161 0.02 -7.93 -16.63
N GLY A 162 -0.43 -8.78 -15.70
CA GLY A 162 -1.71 -8.61 -15.01
C GLY A 162 -1.69 -7.47 -14.00
N ILE A 163 -0.59 -7.31 -13.26
CA ILE A 163 -0.39 -6.19 -12.33
C ILE A 163 -0.35 -4.87 -13.12
N THR A 164 0.39 -4.80 -14.22
CA THR A 164 0.42 -3.60 -15.08
C THR A 164 -0.96 -3.27 -15.63
N LYS A 165 -1.71 -4.28 -16.11
CA LYS A 165 -3.06 -4.06 -16.66
C LYS A 165 -4.07 -3.61 -15.60
N SER A 166 -4.08 -4.27 -14.43
CA SER A 166 -4.93 -3.90 -13.29
C SER A 166 -4.65 -2.46 -12.86
N ARG A 167 -3.36 -2.08 -12.81
CA ARG A 167 -2.95 -0.70 -12.52
C ARG A 167 -3.43 0.29 -13.59
N LEU A 168 -3.27 -0.01 -14.88
CA LEU A 168 -3.74 0.88 -15.94
C LEU A 168 -5.26 1.12 -15.85
N MET A 169 -6.04 0.09 -15.50
CA MET A 169 -7.47 0.24 -15.26
C MET A 169 -7.79 1.13 -14.05
N LEU A 170 -6.97 1.05 -13.01
CA LEU A 170 -7.07 1.89 -11.82
C LEU A 170 -6.72 3.35 -12.13
N ASP A 171 -5.58 3.58 -12.78
CA ASP A 171 -5.10 4.90 -13.18
C ASP A 171 -6.06 5.56 -14.20
N SER A 172 -6.65 4.80 -15.14
CA SER A 172 -7.63 5.34 -16.10
C SER A 172 -8.98 5.73 -15.47
N SER A 173 -9.29 5.22 -14.27
CA SER A 173 -10.51 5.58 -13.53
C SER A 173 -10.35 6.88 -12.73
N THR A 174 -9.13 7.38 -12.62
CA THR A 174 -8.75 8.59 -11.91
C THR A 174 -8.07 9.52 -12.91
N GLU A 175 -8.82 10.42 -13.53
CA GLU A 175 -8.30 11.64 -14.16
C GLU A 175 -7.68 12.59 -13.10
N ASP A 176 -6.83 12.06 -12.20
CA ASP A 176 -5.99 12.87 -11.35
C ASP A 176 -4.81 13.31 -12.22
N GLU A 177 -5.02 14.39 -13.00
CA GLU A 177 -3.96 15.09 -13.72
C GLU A 177 -2.76 15.27 -12.78
N ILE A 178 -1.58 14.92 -13.30
CA ILE A 178 -0.30 15.08 -12.62
C ILE A 178 -0.07 16.59 -12.52
N ILE A 179 -0.50 17.20 -11.42
CA ILE A 179 -0.20 18.59 -11.10
C ILE A 179 0.80 18.54 -9.95
N ASP A 180 2.02 19.06 -10.19
CA ASP A 180 3.02 19.32 -9.14
C ASP A 180 2.33 20.08 -8.00
N LEU A 181 2.58 19.73 -6.73
CA LEU A 181 1.94 20.38 -5.59
C LEU A 181 2.11 21.91 -5.64
N SER A 182 3.30 22.37 -6.05
CA SER A 182 3.59 23.78 -6.22
C SER A 182 2.76 24.40 -7.35
N GLU A 183 2.59 23.70 -8.47
CA GLU A 183 1.73 24.08 -9.58
C GLU A 183 0.25 24.07 -9.17
N TRP A 184 -0.16 23.11 -8.35
CA TRP A 184 -1.53 22.97 -7.85
C TRP A 184 -1.90 24.13 -6.93
N LEU A 185 -1.03 24.47 -5.98
CA LEU A 185 -1.21 25.61 -5.09
C LEU A 185 -1.13 26.96 -5.83
N THR A 186 -0.24 27.08 -6.82
CA THR A 186 -0.12 28.30 -7.64
C THR A 186 -1.24 28.45 -8.66
N SER A 187 -1.89 27.36 -9.10
CA SER A 187 -3.07 27.37 -9.98
C SER A 187 -4.25 28.11 -9.36
N TRP A 188 -4.28 28.24 -8.04
CA TRP A 188 -5.28 29.01 -7.30
C TRP A 188 -5.00 30.53 -7.29
N GLY A 189 -3.84 30.94 -7.78
CA GLY A 189 -3.43 32.34 -7.91
C GLY A 189 -3.21 33.04 -6.58
N ARG A 190 -3.43 34.35 -6.56
CA ARG A 190 -3.29 35.22 -5.36
C ARG A 190 -4.57 35.29 -4.51
N GLY A 191 -5.59 34.48 -4.83
CA GLY A 191 -6.85 34.49 -4.09
C GLY A 191 -6.65 33.97 -2.67
N LYS A 192 -7.29 34.62 -1.70
CA LYS A 192 -7.28 34.15 -0.31
C LYS A 192 -8.02 32.82 -0.21
N ALA A 193 -7.35 31.85 0.37
CA ALA A 193 -7.84 30.50 0.53
C ALA A 193 -7.46 29.96 1.90
N VAL A 194 -8.17 28.92 2.33
CA VAL A 194 -7.76 28.13 3.49
C VAL A 194 -7.30 26.78 2.98
N LEU A 195 -6.03 26.48 3.22
CA LEU A 195 -5.45 25.17 2.98
C LEU A 195 -5.61 24.32 4.23
N VAL A 196 -6.34 23.23 4.09
CA VAL A 196 -6.56 22.23 5.13
C VAL A 196 -5.64 21.05 4.84
N THR A 197 -4.75 20.75 5.78
CA THR A 197 -3.99 19.49 5.79
C THR A 197 -4.69 18.53 6.73
N LEU A 198 -5.34 17.52 6.16
CA LEU A 198 -6.17 16.56 6.88
C LEU A 198 -5.44 15.22 6.99
N ASP A 199 -5.22 14.72 8.20
CA ASP A 199 -4.73 13.36 8.45
C ASP A 199 -5.91 12.39 8.39
N ILE A 200 -5.88 11.47 7.42
CA ILE A 200 -6.93 10.48 7.20
C ILE A 200 -6.58 9.14 7.84
N THR A 201 -5.46 9.02 8.54
CA THR A 201 -4.96 7.71 8.94
C THR A 201 -5.84 7.02 9.97
N ASN A 202 -6.42 7.77 10.90
CA ASN A 202 -7.35 7.19 11.88
C ASN A 202 -8.60 6.61 11.19
N ALA A 203 -9.03 7.22 10.09
CA ALA A 203 -10.12 6.71 9.27
C ALA A 203 -9.72 5.43 8.50
N LEU A 204 -8.49 5.38 7.97
CA LEU A 204 -7.95 4.18 7.33
C LEU A 204 -7.88 3.00 8.29
N ASP A 205 -7.34 3.22 9.49
CA ASP A 205 -7.19 2.15 10.49
C ASP A 205 -8.56 1.66 10.95
N SER A 206 -9.49 2.58 11.25
CA SER A 206 -10.85 2.21 11.66
C SER A 206 -11.54 1.35 10.60
N LEU A 207 -11.35 1.68 9.33
CA LEU A 207 -11.91 0.94 8.21
C LEU A 207 -11.25 -0.45 8.06
N MET A 208 -9.92 -0.52 8.11
CA MET A 208 -9.16 -1.76 8.01
C MET A 208 -9.44 -2.73 9.18
N ASP A 209 -9.62 -2.19 10.39
CA ASP A 209 -9.97 -2.99 11.57
C ASP A 209 -11.40 -3.53 11.47
N SER A 210 -12.32 -2.76 10.88
CA SER A 210 -13.72 -3.16 10.73
C SER A 210 -13.96 -4.18 9.59
N ILE A 211 -13.17 -4.13 8.51
CA ILE A 211 -13.36 -4.97 7.33
C ILE A 211 -12.15 -5.89 7.17
N THR A 212 -12.29 -7.14 7.62
CA THR A 212 -11.23 -8.15 7.52
C THR A 212 -10.82 -8.38 6.06
N GLY A 213 -9.54 -8.17 5.78
CA GLY A 213 -8.97 -8.39 4.45
C GLY A 213 -9.17 -7.23 3.48
N LEU A 214 -9.64 -6.07 3.95
CA LEU A 214 -9.63 -4.84 3.16
C LEU A 214 -8.19 -4.40 2.88
N GLU A 215 -7.91 -4.07 1.63
CA GLU A 215 -6.61 -3.59 1.19
C GLU A 215 -6.45 -2.10 1.48
N LEU A 216 -5.24 -1.68 1.89
CA LEU A 216 -4.94 -0.29 2.24
C LEU A 216 -5.28 0.68 1.11
N TYR A 217 -4.97 0.34 -0.14
CA TYR A 217 -5.32 1.18 -1.28
C TYR A 217 -6.83 1.36 -1.44
N ARG A 218 -7.62 0.29 -1.30
CA ARG A 218 -9.08 0.37 -1.39
C ARG A 218 -9.65 1.21 -0.26
N ALA A 219 -9.19 0.95 0.96
CA ALA A 219 -9.52 1.75 2.13
C ALA A 219 -9.27 3.24 1.85
N ARG A 220 -8.07 3.57 1.37
CA ARG A 220 -7.71 4.93 1.02
C ARG A 220 -8.61 5.53 -0.05
N LYS A 221 -8.85 4.81 -1.14
CA LYS A 221 -9.71 5.27 -2.23
C LYS A 221 -11.11 5.60 -1.71
N ASP A 222 -11.68 4.76 -0.86
CA ASP A 222 -13.01 4.96 -0.29
C ASP A 222 -13.03 6.19 0.63
N VAL A 223 -12.03 6.34 1.49
CA VAL A 223 -11.89 7.53 2.37
C VAL A 223 -11.71 8.80 1.56
N VAL A 224 -10.79 8.83 0.60
CA VAL A 224 -10.53 9.99 -0.27
C VAL A 224 -11.77 10.34 -1.10
N ASN A 225 -12.48 9.35 -1.63
CA ASN A 225 -13.71 9.60 -2.39
C ASN A 225 -14.82 10.18 -1.52
N LEU A 226 -14.97 9.72 -0.28
CA LEU A 226 -15.90 10.31 0.66
C LEU A 226 -15.56 11.78 0.94
N ILE A 227 -14.28 12.08 1.24
CA ILE A 227 -13.84 13.45 1.50
C ILE A 227 -14.05 14.33 0.26
N ARG A 228 -13.79 13.80 -0.93
CA ARG A 228 -14.03 14.47 -2.20
C ARG A 228 -15.52 14.77 -2.42
N HIS A 229 -16.41 13.83 -2.09
CA HIS A 229 -17.87 14.05 -2.17
C HIS A 229 -18.35 15.11 -1.18
N LEU A 230 -17.86 15.10 0.06
CA LEU A 230 -18.22 16.07 1.09
C LEU A 230 -17.70 17.47 0.77
N THR A 231 -16.46 17.55 0.30
CA THR A 231 -15.85 18.80 -0.16
C THR A 231 -16.55 19.34 -1.40
N GLY A 232 -17.01 18.45 -2.29
CA GLY A 232 -17.82 18.77 -3.45
C GLY A 232 -17.19 19.89 -4.30
N ARG A 233 -17.98 20.94 -4.58
CA ARG A 233 -17.54 22.13 -5.33
C ARG A 233 -16.98 23.25 -4.42
N MET A 234 -16.93 23.00 -3.11
CA MET A 234 -16.50 24.01 -2.13
C MET A 234 -14.99 24.13 -2.09
N GLY A 235 -14.26 23.05 -2.37
CA GLY A 235 -12.81 23.05 -2.40
C GLY A 235 -12.23 22.11 -3.45
N ARG A 236 -10.92 22.17 -3.62
CA ARG A 236 -10.14 21.21 -4.41
C ARG A 236 -9.39 20.29 -3.46
N LEU A 237 -9.39 18.99 -3.76
CA LEU A 237 -8.69 17.99 -2.97
C LEU A 237 -7.47 17.47 -3.73
N HIS A 238 -6.38 17.28 -3.01
CA HIS A 238 -5.17 16.62 -3.50
C HIS A 238 -4.72 15.57 -2.48
N ASP A 239 -4.49 14.34 -2.93
CA ASP A 239 -4.06 13.24 -2.06
C ASP A 239 -2.53 13.14 -2.02
N LEU A 240 -1.92 13.29 -0.85
CA LEU A 240 -0.45 13.29 -0.65
C LEU A 240 0.16 11.89 -0.58
N LYS A 241 -0.63 10.82 -0.71
CA LYS A 241 -0.14 9.42 -0.73
C LYS A 241 0.58 8.94 0.54
N ASP A 242 0.62 9.74 1.61
CA ASP A 242 1.31 9.41 2.88
C ASP A 242 0.38 9.23 4.11
N GLY A 243 -0.94 9.30 3.90
CA GLY A 243 -1.95 9.29 4.96
C GLY A 243 -2.53 10.67 5.22
N ARG A 244 -2.08 11.71 4.49
CA ARG A 244 -2.67 13.04 4.49
C ARG A 244 -3.34 13.37 3.16
N VAL A 245 -4.33 14.26 3.22
CA VAL A 245 -4.92 14.92 2.05
C VAL A 245 -4.90 16.42 2.26
N LEU A 246 -4.70 17.15 1.17
CA LEU A 246 -4.81 18.60 1.13
C LEU A 246 -6.16 19.00 0.56
N ILE A 247 -6.79 19.99 1.18
CA ILE A 247 -8.04 20.55 0.71
C ILE A 247 -7.93 22.06 0.68
N LEU A 248 -8.10 22.65 -0.49
CA LEU A 248 -8.04 24.09 -0.69
C LEU A 248 -9.45 24.65 -0.83
N PHE A 249 -9.88 25.44 0.14
CA PHE A 249 -11.17 26.15 0.12
C PHE A 249 -10.94 27.63 -0.22
N PRO A 250 -11.78 28.26 -1.06
CA PRO A 250 -11.90 29.72 -1.04
C PRO A 250 -12.28 30.17 0.38
N GLU A 251 -11.68 31.27 0.86
CA GLU A 251 -11.90 31.78 2.23
C GLU A 251 -13.40 31.97 2.55
N GLU A 252 -14.18 32.43 1.58
CA GLU A 252 -15.63 32.66 1.73
C GLU A 252 -16.48 31.39 1.78
N ARG A 253 -15.92 30.24 1.39
CA ARG A 253 -16.66 28.98 1.24
C ARG A 253 -16.33 27.95 2.30
N LEU A 254 -15.30 28.15 3.12
CA LEU A 254 -15.00 27.21 4.18
C LEU A 254 -16.06 27.37 5.27
N PRO A 255 -16.90 26.34 5.54
CA PRO A 255 -17.75 26.36 6.71
C PRO A 255 -16.88 26.39 7.97
N ASP A 256 -17.52 26.67 9.11
CA ASP A 256 -16.89 26.50 10.42
C ASP A 256 -16.07 25.19 10.45
N TYR A 257 -14.79 25.32 10.81
CA TYR A 257 -13.81 24.24 10.73
C TYR A 257 -14.24 23.04 11.58
N GLU A 258 -14.82 23.30 12.75
CA GLU A 258 -15.29 22.25 13.65
C GLU A 258 -16.51 21.54 13.04
N LEU A 259 -17.42 22.30 12.44
CA LEU A 259 -18.58 21.74 11.76
C LEU A 259 -18.19 20.87 10.57
N TYR A 260 -17.20 21.29 9.78
CA TYR A 260 -16.68 20.50 8.66
C TYR A 260 -16.14 19.15 9.14
N LEU A 261 -15.26 19.16 10.15
CA LEU A 261 -14.67 17.94 10.69
C LEU A 261 -15.73 17.04 11.34
N HIS A 262 -16.70 17.62 12.05
CA HIS A 262 -17.83 16.90 12.61
C HIS A 262 -18.68 16.22 11.52
N HIS A 263 -19.03 16.93 10.45
CA HIS A 263 -19.75 16.35 9.32
C HIS A 263 -18.97 15.22 8.65
N LEU A 264 -17.65 15.39 8.50
CA LEU A 264 -16.78 14.40 7.89
C LEU A 264 -16.73 13.11 8.74
N SER A 265 -16.57 13.25 10.05
CA SER A 265 -16.59 12.13 11.00
C SER A 265 -17.95 11.41 11.04
N HIS A 266 -19.05 12.17 11.06
CA HIS A 266 -20.40 11.63 11.05
C HIS A 266 -20.72 10.89 9.72
N SER A 267 -20.38 11.51 8.58
CA SER A 267 -20.57 10.89 7.26
C SER A 267 -19.77 9.60 7.11
N PHE A 268 -18.55 9.55 7.65
CA PHE A 268 -17.75 8.34 7.67
C PHE A 268 -18.46 7.19 8.39
N THR A 269 -18.99 7.47 9.59
CA THR A 269 -19.74 6.51 10.40
C THR A 269 -21.01 6.03 9.71
N SER A 270 -21.70 6.92 8.98
CA SER A 270 -22.91 6.57 8.25
C SER A 270 -22.68 5.70 7.02
N LEU A 271 -21.52 5.84 6.37
CA LEU A 271 -21.23 5.17 5.11
C LEU A 271 -20.61 3.79 5.33
N PHE A 272 -19.80 3.64 6.37
CA PHE A 272 -19.14 2.38 6.71
C PHE A 272 -19.82 1.76 7.94
N PHE A 273 -20.80 0.90 7.69
CA PHE A 273 -21.50 0.16 8.73
C PHE A 273 -20.51 -0.73 9.51
N ASN A 274 -20.58 -0.72 10.84
CA ASN A 274 -19.75 -1.49 11.81
C ASN A 274 -18.44 -0.84 12.28
N LEU A 275 -18.26 0.47 12.11
CA LEU A 275 -17.19 1.15 12.84
C LEU A 275 -17.51 1.20 14.34
N SER A 276 -16.53 0.84 15.16
CA SER A 276 -16.70 0.83 16.62
C SER A 276 -16.86 2.25 17.17
N HIS A 277 -16.17 3.21 16.55
CA HIS A 277 -16.20 4.62 16.90
C HIS A 277 -16.03 5.48 15.63
N PRO A 278 -16.58 6.70 15.61
CA PRO A 278 -16.30 7.67 14.56
C PRO A 278 -14.80 8.00 14.56
N PRO A 279 -14.12 7.98 13.40
CA PRO A 279 -12.72 8.36 13.35
C PRO A 279 -12.56 9.87 13.50
N ASP A 280 -11.51 10.26 14.19
CA ASP A 280 -11.04 11.64 14.21
C ASP A 280 -10.29 11.96 12.93
N PHE A 281 -10.40 13.21 12.49
CA PHE A 281 -9.64 13.74 11.37
C PHE A 281 -8.80 14.93 11.83
N PRO A 282 -7.62 14.68 12.42
CA PRO A 282 -6.71 15.75 12.79
C PRO A 282 -6.44 16.65 11.57
N ALA A 283 -6.60 17.95 11.75
CA ALA A 283 -6.50 18.91 10.66
C ALA A 283 -5.69 20.13 11.08
N VAL A 284 -4.87 20.63 10.16
CA VAL A 284 -4.21 21.93 10.28
C VAL A 284 -4.76 22.86 9.21
N PHE A 285 -5.22 24.04 9.62
CA PHE A 285 -5.77 25.06 8.75
C PHE A 285 -4.76 26.19 8.61
N ASN A 286 -4.37 26.52 7.39
CA ASN A 286 -3.48 27.65 7.11
C ASN A 286 -4.09 28.57 6.06
N LEU A 287 -3.90 29.87 6.19
CA LEU A 287 -4.28 30.85 5.19
C LEU A 287 -3.28 30.84 4.03
N TRP A 288 -3.78 30.60 2.82
CA TRP A 288 -2.97 30.64 1.60
C TRP A 288 -3.32 31.89 0.78
N PRO A 289 -2.32 32.61 0.22
CA PRO A 289 -0.88 32.40 0.33
C PRO A 289 -0.20 33.10 1.53
N GLU A 290 -0.96 33.66 2.48
CA GLU A 290 -0.42 34.49 3.58
C GLU A 290 0.57 33.73 4.48
N GLU A 291 0.30 32.45 4.75
CA GLU A 291 1.11 31.55 5.58
C GLU A 291 1.95 30.58 4.75
N LYS A 292 2.32 30.98 3.53
CA LYS A 292 3.07 30.13 2.58
C LYS A 292 4.29 29.45 3.20
N LYS A 293 5.10 30.18 3.99
CA LYS A 293 6.31 29.64 4.61
C LYS A 293 6.00 28.49 5.58
N THR A 294 4.96 28.66 6.40
CA THR A 294 4.49 27.62 7.34
C THR A 294 4.00 26.38 6.58
N VAL A 295 3.30 26.59 5.46
CA VAL A 295 2.83 25.50 4.58
C VAL A 295 4.01 24.74 3.97
N GLU A 296 5.01 25.45 3.45
CA GLU A 296 6.23 24.83 2.88
C GLU A 296 7.02 24.05 3.93
N GLU A 297 7.13 24.55 5.16
CA GLU A 297 7.77 23.83 6.27
C GLU A 297 7.00 22.55 6.67
N ASN A 298 5.68 22.61 6.73
CA ASN A 298 4.83 21.45 7.08
C ASN A 298 4.77 20.37 5.98
N LEU A 299 5.08 20.75 4.74
CA LEU A 299 5.04 19.92 3.55
C LEU A 299 6.43 19.75 2.91
N SER A 300 7.51 19.94 3.67
CA SER A 300 8.89 19.99 3.15
C SER A 300 9.37 18.72 2.42
N GLY A 301 8.62 17.62 2.50
CA GLY A 301 8.87 16.39 1.73
C GLY A 301 8.14 16.33 0.37
N PHE A 302 7.35 17.35 0.02
CA PHE A 302 6.52 17.42 -1.19
C PHE A 302 6.84 18.63 -2.08
N PHE A 303 7.77 19.49 -1.65
CA PHE A 303 8.25 20.66 -2.38
C PHE A 303 9.69 20.45 -2.87
#